data_AF-H0QJQ4-F1
#
_entry.id   AF-H0QJQ4-F1
#
_cell.length_a   1.000
_cell.length_b   1.000
_cell.length_c   1.000
_cell.angle_alpha   90.00
_cell.angle_beta   90.00
_cell.angle_gamma   90.00
#
_symmetry.space_group_name_H-M   'P 1'
#
loop_
_entity.id
_entity.type
_entity.pdbx_description
1 polymer ?
#
loop_
_entity_poly.entity_id
_entity_poly.type
_entity_poly.pdbx_seq_one_letter_code
_entity_poly.pdbx_strand_id
1 'polypeptide(L)'
;MSRVFLSHSSRDTLQAVALKRWLVEQDLSLEGEIFLDLDPVTGIQPGERWKEALRRSNARCEAVICLLSRDWEASAECRTEFRTAESLNKLILCARLEPLSEGGITGEWQRCDLFGEGLSTKIPVDGTNRFVAFQTEGLQRLYRGLRKAGIGAEHFVWPPTNDPNRAPYRGWQPLEEWDAAVFFGRDGQIVRGLDELRGMRSSGIESLFMILGPSGAGKSSFLRAGLLPRLRRDDRHFAVLEVMRPERNALTGERGFAHSLHALRSSLGMDRPVLAEIKDACVAVDSEPLLQWLEEARSAAASRLPADVPTTPKPTLILPLDQAEELFSVDAGPQATQFLRLLGRLLLRTRDGAAPALIVAGTIRADRYEMMQTAPELADLGSGFLMS
;
A
#
# COMPACT_ATOMS: atom_id res chain seq x y z
N MET A 1 -10.36 7.97 -13.97
CA MET A 1 -9.51 8.87 -13.16
C MET A 1 -8.13 8.29 -13.32
N SER A 2 -7.18 9.00 -13.90
CA SER A 2 -5.90 8.39 -14.21
C SER A 2 -5.16 7.91 -12.95
N ARG A 3 -4.86 6.62 -12.92
CA ARG A 3 -4.14 5.93 -11.85
C ARG A 3 -2.64 6.19 -11.83
N VAL A 4 -2.04 6.52 -12.97
CA VAL A 4 -0.61 6.80 -13.07
C VAL A 4 -0.40 8.23 -13.55
N PHE A 5 0.46 8.98 -12.87
CA PHE A 5 0.89 10.30 -13.31
C PHE A 5 2.30 10.23 -13.90
N LEU A 6 2.47 10.61 -15.17
CA LEU A 6 3.76 10.61 -15.85
C LEU A 6 4.41 12.01 -15.79
N SER A 7 5.27 12.23 -14.80
CA SER A 7 6.03 13.48 -14.65
C SER A 7 7.23 13.47 -15.62
N HIS A 8 7.29 14.47 -16.49
CA HIS A 8 8.34 14.61 -17.51
C HIS A 8 8.60 16.09 -17.82
N SER A 9 9.78 16.41 -18.36
CA SER A 9 10.05 17.73 -18.92
C SER A 9 9.39 17.89 -20.28
N SER A 10 8.98 19.11 -20.65
CA SER A 10 8.50 19.40 -22.01
C SER A 10 9.55 19.16 -23.10
N ARG A 11 10.83 19.04 -22.72
CA ARG A 11 11.93 18.61 -23.62
C ARG A 11 11.95 17.10 -23.88
N ASP A 12 11.31 16.32 -23.01
CA ASP A 12 11.26 14.86 -23.03
C ASP A 12 9.88 14.32 -23.44
N THR A 13 9.02 15.16 -24.03
CA THR A 13 7.66 14.78 -24.43
C THR A 13 7.62 13.56 -25.35
N LEU A 14 8.56 13.44 -26.29
CA LEU A 14 8.60 12.29 -27.20
C LEU A 14 8.82 10.99 -26.43
N GLN A 15 9.70 11.02 -25.44
CA GLN A 15 10.00 9.90 -24.56
C GLN A 15 8.80 9.56 -23.67
N ALA A 16 8.11 10.56 -23.13
CA ALA A 16 6.91 10.37 -22.33
C ALA A 16 5.77 9.70 -23.12
N VAL A 17 5.49 10.18 -24.34
CA VAL A 17 4.49 9.59 -25.25
C VAL A 17 4.86 8.16 -25.61
N ALA A 18 6.12 7.91 -25.98
CA ALA A 18 6.59 6.57 -26.33
C ALA A 18 6.50 5.60 -25.14
N LEU A 19 6.88 6.03 -23.93
CA LEU A 19 6.77 5.21 -22.74
C LEU A 19 5.32 4.88 -22.40
N LYS A 20 4.42 5.89 -22.45
CA LYS A 20 2.98 5.68 -22.22
C LYS A 20 2.43 4.62 -23.19
N ARG A 21 2.71 4.76 -24.49
CA ARG A 21 2.30 3.80 -25.51
C ARG A 21 2.78 2.39 -25.19
N TRP A 22 4.06 2.25 -24.86
CA TRP A 22 4.65 0.96 -24.53
C TRP A 22 3.95 0.28 -23.36
N LEU A 23 3.70 1.04 -22.28
CA LEU A 23 3.02 0.52 -21.09
C LEU A 23 1.61 0.03 -21.42
N VAL A 24 0.87 0.77 -22.25
CA VAL A 24 -0.47 0.37 -22.72
C VAL A 24 -0.40 -0.87 -23.62
N GLU A 25 0.62 -0.99 -24.48
CA GLU A 25 0.85 -2.19 -25.29
C GLU A 25 1.17 -3.43 -24.44
N GLN A 26 1.83 -3.26 -23.28
CA GLN A 26 2.07 -4.37 -22.34
C GLN A 26 0.82 -4.71 -21.52
N ASP A 27 -0.02 -3.72 -21.23
CA ASP A 27 -1.22 -3.87 -20.43
C ASP A 27 -2.32 -2.91 -20.90
N LEU A 28 -3.28 -3.45 -21.65
CA LEU A 28 -4.40 -2.68 -22.20
C LEU A 28 -5.26 -2.02 -21.11
N SER A 29 -5.23 -2.52 -19.87
CA SER A 29 -5.95 -1.86 -18.78
C SER A 29 -5.38 -0.50 -18.37
N LEU A 30 -4.14 -0.21 -18.76
CA LEU A 30 -3.54 1.11 -18.55
C LEU A 30 -4.01 2.15 -19.57
N GLU A 31 -4.77 1.74 -20.59
CA GLU A 31 -5.36 2.66 -21.55
C GLU A 31 -6.35 3.60 -20.83
N GLY A 32 -6.16 4.92 -20.99
CA GLY A 32 -6.95 5.92 -20.26
C GLY A 32 -6.54 6.14 -18.79
N GLU A 33 -5.67 5.29 -18.25
CA GLU A 33 -5.26 5.32 -16.84
C GLU A 33 -3.92 6.01 -16.58
N ILE A 34 -3.13 6.29 -17.62
CA ILE A 34 -1.89 7.07 -17.53
C ILE A 34 -2.14 8.53 -17.93
N PHE A 35 -2.09 9.42 -16.95
CA PHE A 35 -2.14 10.86 -17.15
C PHE A 35 -0.84 11.35 -17.78
N LEU A 36 -0.99 12.04 -18.91
CA LEU A 36 0.05 12.80 -19.59
C LEU A 36 -0.59 14.14 -20.00
N ASP A 37 0.01 15.26 -19.62
CA ASP A 37 -0.58 16.59 -19.74
C ASP A 37 -1.01 16.98 -21.17
N LEU A 38 -0.26 16.53 -22.18
CA LEU A 38 -0.50 16.76 -23.60
C LEU A 38 -1.46 15.75 -24.25
N ASP A 39 -1.90 14.73 -23.52
CA ASP A 39 -2.76 13.70 -24.05
C ASP A 39 -4.19 14.22 -24.28
N PRO A 40 -4.80 14.01 -25.46
CA PRO A 40 -6.09 14.60 -25.79
C PRO A 40 -7.25 14.04 -24.95
N VAL A 41 -7.11 12.82 -24.40
CA VAL A 41 -8.18 12.12 -23.67
C VAL A 41 -7.98 12.23 -22.17
N THR A 42 -6.76 11.97 -21.71
CA THR A 42 -6.39 11.87 -20.30
C THR A 42 -5.69 13.12 -19.77
N GLY A 43 -5.21 13.99 -20.65
CA GLY A 43 -4.49 15.21 -20.31
C GLY A 43 -5.39 16.40 -20.02
N ILE A 44 -4.80 17.59 -20.08
CA ILE A 44 -5.43 18.85 -19.64
C ILE A 44 -6.37 19.33 -20.75
N GLN A 45 -7.64 19.58 -20.39
CA GLN A 45 -8.65 20.00 -21.36
C GLN A 45 -8.57 21.52 -21.63
N PRO A 46 -8.90 21.99 -22.86
CA PRO A 46 -8.99 23.42 -23.14
C PRO A 46 -9.92 24.15 -22.16
N GLY A 47 -9.42 25.23 -21.56
CA GLY A 47 -10.14 25.99 -20.54
C GLY A 47 -9.80 25.61 -19.09
N GLU A 48 -9.05 24.54 -18.86
CA GLU A 48 -8.51 24.23 -17.53
C GLU A 48 -7.25 25.04 -17.23
N ARG A 49 -7.11 25.48 -15.97
CA ARG A 49 -5.85 26.06 -15.48
C ARG A 49 -4.84 24.94 -15.33
N TRP A 50 -3.89 24.85 -16.26
CA TRP A 50 -2.98 23.71 -16.38
C TRP A 50 -2.27 23.33 -15.06
N LYS A 51 -1.79 24.31 -14.26
CA LYS A 51 -1.15 24.05 -12.96
C LYS A 51 -2.09 23.37 -11.95
N GLU A 52 -3.37 23.72 -11.96
CA GLU A 52 -4.37 23.12 -11.06
C GLU A 52 -4.74 21.71 -11.52
N ALA A 53 -4.84 21.49 -12.84
CA ALA A 53 -5.08 20.17 -13.41
C ALA A 53 -3.94 19.20 -13.08
N LEU A 54 -2.67 19.63 -13.23
CA LEU A 54 -1.49 18.84 -12.85
C LEU A 54 -1.52 18.45 -11.37
N ARG A 55 -1.71 19.43 -10.47
CA ARG A 55 -1.79 19.18 -9.03
C ARG A 55 -2.93 18.23 -8.67
N ARG A 56 -4.10 18.41 -9.27
CA ARG A 56 -5.28 17.57 -9.04
C ARG A 56 -5.03 16.13 -9.50
N SER A 57 -4.40 15.94 -10.66
CA SER A 57 -4.09 14.63 -11.21
C SER A 57 -3.03 13.91 -10.36
N ASN A 58 -1.92 14.58 -10.06
CA ASN A 58 -0.86 14.06 -9.20
C ASN A 58 -1.38 13.66 -7.81
N ALA A 59 -2.22 14.49 -7.17
CA ALA A 59 -2.80 14.15 -5.87
C ALA A 59 -3.73 12.93 -5.89
N ARG A 60 -4.35 12.63 -7.04
CA ARG A 60 -5.35 11.57 -7.19
C ARG A 60 -4.81 10.26 -7.75
N CYS A 61 -3.66 10.28 -8.41
CA CYS A 61 -3.03 9.08 -8.94
C CYS A 61 -2.56 8.13 -7.82
N GLU A 62 -2.42 6.85 -8.15
CA GLU A 62 -1.90 5.80 -7.27
C GLU A 62 -0.37 5.75 -7.31
N ALA A 63 0.21 6.08 -8.48
CA ALA A 63 1.65 6.07 -8.70
C ALA A 63 2.10 7.23 -9.59
N VAL A 64 3.31 7.72 -9.31
CA VAL A 64 4.00 8.73 -10.10
C VAL A 64 5.22 8.10 -10.75
N ILE A 65 5.30 8.16 -12.08
CA ILE A 65 6.51 7.83 -12.82
C ILE A 65 7.24 9.13 -13.11
N CYS A 66 8.46 9.26 -12.62
CA CYS A 66 9.33 10.39 -12.92
C CYS A 66 10.32 9.99 -14.02
N LEU A 67 10.20 10.60 -15.20
CA LEU A 67 11.15 10.46 -16.30
C LEU A 67 12.31 11.43 -16.10
N LEU A 68 13.37 10.92 -15.48
CA LEU A 68 14.50 11.73 -15.04
C LEU A 68 15.47 12.00 -16.20
N SER A 69 15.71 13.28 -16.46
CA SER A 69 16.72 13.86 -17.34
C SER A 69 17.29 15.12 -16.69
N ARG A 70 18.34 15.71 -17.27
CA ARG A 70 18.86 17.02 -16.83
C ARG A 70 17.80 18.11 -16.97
N ASP A 71 16.97 18.03 -18.00
CA ASP A 71 15.87 18.97 -18.21
C ASP A 71 14.76 18.79 -17.17
N TRP A 72 14.49 17.56 -16.74
CA TRP A 72 13.58 17.27 -15.63
C TRP A 72 14.10 17.87 -14.31
N GLU A 73 15.40 17.68 -14.00
CA GLU A 73 16.03 18.23 -12.78
C GLU A 73 16.04 19.77 -12.77
N ALA A 74 16.18 20.39 -13.96
CA ALA A 74 16.12 21.84 -14.12
C ALA A 74 14.70 22.42 -14.00
N SER A 75 13.66 21.61 -14.26
CA SER A 75 12.26 22.04 -14.27
C SER A 75 11.72 22.31 -12.86
N ALA A 76 11.22 23.53 -12.60
CA ALA A 76 10.59 23.86 -11.32
C ALA A 76 9.26 23.12 -11.13
N GLU A 77 8.49 22.97 -12.21
CA GLU A 77 7.24 22.22 -12.25
C GLU A 77 7.46 20.74 -11.91
N CYS A 78 8.40 20.05 -12.56
CA CYS A 78 8.68 18.63 -12.30
C CYS A 78 9.12 18.39 -10.85
N ARG A 79 9.96 19.28 -10.30
CA ARG A 79 10.36 19.21 -8.88
C ARG A 79 9.18 19.45 -7.94
N THR A 80 8.23 20.30 -8.32
CA THR A 80 7.00 20.52 -7.53
C THR A 80 6.10 19.29 -7.56
N GLU A 81 5.95 18.66 -8.73
CA GLU A 81 5.19 17.41 -8.87
C GLU A 81 5.80 16.29 -8.03
N PHE A 82 7.12 16.14 -8.08
CA PHE A 82 7.85 15.15 -7.28
C PHE A 82 7.65 15.38 -5.79
N ARG A 83 7.90 16.60 -5.30
CA ARG A 83 7.71 16.94 -3.87
C ARG A 83 6.27 16.78 -3.41
N THR A 84 5.30 17.03 -4.29
CA THR A 84 3.88 16.82 -4.00
C THR A 84 3.63 15.33 -3.80
N ALA A 85 4.09 14.48 -4.73
CA ALA A 85 3.96 13.03 -4.63
C ALA A 85 4.65 12.47 -3.38
N GLU A 86 5.85 12.96 -3.08
CA GLU A 86 6.65 12.62 -1.91
C GLU A 86 5.90 12.99 -0.62
N SER A 87 5.42 14.23 -0.51
CA SER A 87 4.66 14.70 0.67
C SER A 87 3.35 13.93 0.89
N LEU A 88 2.79 13.36 -0.18
CA LEU A 88 1.59 12.54 -0.15
C LEU A 88 1.91 11.04 -0.03
N ASN A 89 3.17 10.66 0.18
CA ASN A 89 3.63 9.27 0.31
C ASN A 89 3.20 8.37 -0.85
N LYS A 90 3.10 8.94 -2.05
CA LYS A 90 2.74 8.21 -3.27
C LYS A 90 3.80 7.15 -3.58
N LEU A 91 3.39 6.13 -4.34
CA LEU A 91 4.38 5.28 -4.99
C LEU A 91 5.10 6.08 -6.08
N ILE A 92 6.41 6.26 -5.94
CA ILE A 92 7.23 6.98 -6.93
C ILE A 92 8.19 5.99 -7.61
N LEU A 93 8.11 5.94 -8.94
CA LEU A 93 8.98 5.13 -9.80
C LEU A 93 9.90 6.06 -10.59
N CYS A 94 11.21 5.98 -10.31
CA CYS A 94 12.21 6.80 -10.98
C CYS A 94 12.80 6.07 -12.21
N ALA A 95 12.57 6.60 -13.40
CA ALA A 95 13.05 6.07 -14.67
C ALA A 95 13.99 7.08 -15.34
N ARG A 96 15.29 6.78 -15.42
CA ARG A 96 16.28 7.68 -16.01
C ARG A 96 16.32 7.54 -17.53
N LEU A 97 16.30 8.68 -18.23
CA LEU A 97 16.48 8.77 -19.68
C LEU A 97 17.95 8.93 -20.08
N GLU A 98 18.79 9.36 -19.15
CA GLU A 98 20.22 9.59 -19.36
C GLU A 98 21.01 9.47 -18.04
N PRO A 99 22.35 9.41 -18.09
CA PRO A 99 23.17 9.44 -16.89
C PRO A 99 22.99 10.76 -16.11
N LEU A 100 22.63 10.64 -14.83
CA LEU A 100 22.46 11.75 -13.89
C LEU A 100 23.34 11.55 -12.65
N SER A 101 23.75 12.64 -12.02
CA SER A 101 24.46 12.62 -10.74
C SER A 101 23.60 11.98 -9.63
N GLU A 102 24.24 11.30 -8.68
CA GLU A 102 23.52 10.59 -7.61
C GLU A 102 22.88 11.54 -6.58
N GLY A 103 23.43 12.75 -6.38
CA GLY A 103 23.04 13.72 -5.34
C GLY A 103 21.82 14.61 -5.60
N GLY A 104 20.90 14.21 -6.49
CA GLY A 104 19.66 14.96 -6.77
C GLY A 104 18.54 14.71 -5.74
N ILE A 105 17.41 15.41 -5.85
CA ILE A 105 16.22 15.21 -4.99
C ILE A 105 15.64 13.79 -5.07
N THR A 106 16.01 13.02 -6.08
CA THR A 106 15.64 11.61 -6.27
C THR A 106 16.73 10.65 -5.80
N GLY A 107 17.72 11.14 -5.03
CA GLY A 107 18.89 10.40 -4.50
C GLY A 107 18.54 9.15 -3.72
N GLU A 108 17.43 9.20 -2.98
CA GLU A 108 17.02 8.15 -2.05
C GLU A 108 16.15 7.06 -2.71
N TRP A 109 15.76 7.22 -3.97
CA TRP A 109 14.91 6.29 -4.70
C TRP A 109 15.73 5.32 -5.54
N GLN A 110 15.36 4.04 -5.51
CA GLN A 110 15.86 3.06 -6.47
C GLN A 110 15.42 3.47 -7.89
N ARG A 111 16.39 3.52 -8.81
CA ARG A 111 16.18 3.98 -10.19
C ARG A 111 16.26 2.82 -11.17
N CYS A 112 15.55 2.93 -12.29
CA CYS A 112 15.76 2.10 -13.46
C CYS A 112 16.27 2.95 -14.63
N ASP A 113 17.17 2.39 -15.43
CA ASP A 113 17.76 3.09 -16.56
C ASP A 113 17.07 2.68 -17.84
N LEU A 114 16.48 3.63 -18.54
CA LEU A 114 15.89 3.44 -19.87
C LEU A 114 16.92 3.67 -20.98
N PHE A 115 18.20 3.81 -20.63
CA PHE A 115 19.33 4.00 -21.52
C PHE A 115 20.47 3.04 -21.14
N GLY A 116 21.51 2.96 -21.96
CA GLY A 116 22.69 2.15 -21.69
C GLY A 116 22.91 1.04 -22.72
N GLU A 117 23.87 0.16 -22.44
CA GLU A 117 24.18 -0.96 -23.31
C GLU A 117 23.12 -2.07 -23.23
N GLY A 118 23.02 -2.87 -24.30
CA GLY A 118 22.13 -4.01 -24.38
C GLY A 118 21.03 -3.86 -25.44
N LEU A 119 20.01 -4.71 -25.33
CA LEU A 119 18.87 -4.70 -26.24
C LEU A 119 18.05 -3.42 -26.07
N SER A 120 17.60 -2.87 -27.19
CA SER A 120 16.76 -1.69 -27.22
C SER A 120 15.42 -1.96 -27.91
N THR A 121 14.35 -1.54 -27.24
CA THR A 121 12.99 -1.53 -27.77
C THR A 121 12.75 -0.21 -28.48
N LYS A 122 12.44 -0.25 -29.78
CA LYS A 122 12.12 0.93 -30.58
C LYS A 122 10.61 1.12 -30.65
N ILE A 123 10.17 2.31 -30.31
CA ILE A 123 8.75 2.63 -30.15
C ILE A 123 8.39 3.78 -31.10
N PRO A 124 7.45 3.59 -32.02
CA PRO A 124 7.07 4.63 -32.98
C PRO A 124 6.36 5.78 -32.28
N VAL A 125 6.69 7.00 -32.71
CA VAL A 125 6.00 8.23 -32.29
C VAL A 125 4.92 8.55 -33.32
N ASP A 126 3.66 8.58 -32.88
CA ASP A 126 2.51 8.80 -33.75
C ASP A 126 2.63 10.12 -34.54
N GLY A 127 2.23 10.08 -35.81
CA GLY A 127 2.31 11.23 -36.72
C GLY A 127 3.71 11.58 -37.19
N THR A 128 4.73 10.75 -36.91
CA THR A 128 6.11 10.98 -37.37
C THR A 128 6.77 9.70 -37.88
N ASN A 129 7.85 9.82 -38.67
CA ASN A 129 8.74 8.70 -39.02
C ASN A 129 9.84 8.46 -37.97
N ARG A 130 9.67 8.98 -36.75
CA ARG A 130 10.67 8.88 -35.68
C ARG A 130 10.30 7.75 -34.72
N PHE A 131 11.33 7.21 -34.08
CA PHE A 131 11.20 6.22 -33.02
C PHE A 131 11.96 6.71 -31.79
N VAL A 132 11.44 6.40 -30.61
CA VAL A 132 12.19 6.48 -29.35
C VAL A 132 12.72 5.10 -29.02
N ALA A 133 13.99 5.03 -28.67
CA ALA A 133 14.67 3.80 -28.30
C ALA A 133 14.90 3.81 -26.79
N PHE A 134 14.40 2.80 -26.09
CA PHE A 134 14.67 2.58 -24.67
C PHE A 134 15.43 1.27 -24.48
N GLN A 135 16.22 1.18 -23.42
CA GLN A 135 16.82 -0.07 -22.97
C GLN A 135 15.71 -1.03 -22.51
N THR A 136 15.68 -2.23 -23.07
CA THR A 136 14.55 -3.17 -22.90
C THR A 136 14.38 -3.68 -21.47
N GLU A 137 15.48 -3.97 -20.77
CA GLU A 137 15.45 -4.42 -19.38
C GLU A 137 14.93 -3.33 -18.43
N GLY A 138 15.31 -2.07 -18.64
CA GLY A 138 14.84 -0.91 -17.91
C GLY A 138 13.34 -0.73 -18.02
N LEU A 139 12.81 -0.83 -19.25
CA LEU A 139 11.36 -0.84 -19.49
C LEU A 139 10.67 -1.98 -18.72
N GLN A 140 11.22 -3.19 -18.77
CA GLN A 140 10.67 -4.34 -18.07
C GLN A 140 10.73 -4.19 -16.54
N ARG A 141 11.80 -3.62 -15.99
CA ARG A 141 11.93 -3.32 -14.56
C ARG A 141 10.91 -2.27 -14.11
N LEU A 142 10.72 -1.21 -14.89
CA LEU A 142 9.70 -0.19 -14.63
C LEU A 142 8.29 -0.81 -14.63
N TYR A 143 7.96 -1.60 -15.66
CA TYR A 143 6.67 -2.28 -15.76
C TYR A 143 6.41 -3.26 -14.62
N ARG A 144 7.42 -4.05 -14.22
CA ARG A 144 7.32 -4.92 -13.05
C ARG A 144 7.09 -4.14 -11.76
N GLY A 145 7.76 -2.99 -11.59
CA GLY A 145 7.52 -2.08 -10.47
C GLY A 145 6.08 -1.58 -10.43
N LEU A 146 5.55 -1.18 -11.59
CA LEU A 146 4.17 -0.74 -11.75
C LEU A 146 3.15 -1.86 -11.44
N ARG A 147 3.37 -3.08 -11.94
CA ARG A 147 2.50 -4.23 -11.66
C ARG A 147 2.57 -4.69 -10.21
N LYS A 148 3.77 -4.72 -9.62
CA LYS A 148 3.97 -5.09 -8.21
C LYS A 148 3.18 -4.17 -7.28
N ALA A 149 2.99 -2.91 -7.66
CA ALA A 149 2.18 -1.97 -6.91
C ALA A 149 0.69 -2.32 -6.83
N GLY A 150 0.17 -3.18 -7.72
CA GLY A 150 -1.25 -3.56 -7.74
C GLY A 150 -2.17 -2.39 -8.05
N ILE A 151 -1.76 -1.54 -9.01
CA ILE A 151 -2.53 -0.39 -9.46
C ILE A 151 -3.85 -0.90 -10.08
N GLY A 152 -4.99 -0.50 -9.51
CA GLY A 152 -6.29 -0.99 -9.97
C GLY A 152 -6.67 -2.44 -9.62
N ALA A 153 -7.95 -2.75 -9.74
CA ALA A 153 -8.54 -4.05 -9.38
C ALA A 153 -8.20 -5.14 -10.42
N GLU A 154 -8.11 -4.78 -11.69
CA GLU A 154 -7.85 -5.67 -12.81
C GLU A 154 -6.46 -6.35 -12.78
N HIS A 155 -5.54 -5.85 -11.96
CA HIS A 155 -4.27 -6.49 -11.71
C HIS A 155 -4.38 -7.70 -10.76
N PHE A 156 -5.53 -7.92 -10.12
CA PHE A 156 -5.79 -9.10 -9.30
C PHE A 156 -6.39 -10.23 -10.15
N VAL A 157 -6.12 -11.48 -9.76
CA VAL A 157 -6.60 -12.65 -10.50
C VAL A 157 -8.08 -12.87 -10.22
N TRP A 158 -8.89 -13.01 -11.28
CA TRP A 158 -10.29 -13.41 -11.19
C TRP A 158 -10.66 -14.41 -12.29
N PRO A 159 -11.46 -15.45 -11.98
CA PRO A 159 -11.83 -15.91 -10.62
C PRO A 159 -10.61 -16.39 -9.81
N PRO A 160 -10.70 -16.49 -8.47
CA PRO A 160 -9.60 -17.01 -7.67
C PRO A 160 -9.22 -18.43 -8.08
N THR A 161 -7.93 -18.73 -8.12
CA THR A 161 -7.44 -20.04 -8.60
C THR A 161 -7.92 -21.22 -7.76
N ASN A 162 -8.21 -20.98 -6.47
CA ASN A 162 -8.75 -21.97 -5.53
C ASN A 162 -10.28 -22.06 -5.56
N ASP A 163 -10.98 -21.15 -6.25
CA ASP A 163 -12.43 -21.11 -6.39
C ASP A 163 -12.85 -20.59 -7.78
N PRO A 164 -12.69 -21.39 -8.86
CA PRO A 164 -12.97 -20.94 -10.23
C PRO A 164 -14.43 -20.57 -10.50
N ASN A 165 -15.36 -21.04 -9.66
CA ASN A 165 -16.80 -20.80 -9.78
C ASN A 165 -17.29 -19.70 -8.82
N ARG A 166 -16.37 -18.91 -8.26
CA ARG A 166 -16.70 -17.88 -7.29
C ARG A 166 -17.66 -16.84 -7.88
N ALA A 167 -18.79 -16.63 -7.20
CA ALA A 167 -19.75 -15.60 -7.60
C ALA A 167 -19.17 -14.19 -7.33
N PRO A 168 -19.21 -13.27 -8.30
CA PRO A 168 -18.75 -11.88 -8.10
C PRO A 168 -19.55 -11.12 -7.04
N TYR A 169 -20.85 -11.45 -6.91
CA TYR A 169 -21.73 -10.87 -5.89
C TYR A 169 -21.88 -11.82 -4.71
N ARG A 170 -21.48 -11.35 -3.52
CA ARG A 170 -21.46 -12.12 -2.25
C ARG A 170 -22.64 -11.82 -1.31
N GLY A 171 -23.64 -11.07 -1.78
CA GLY A 171 -24.75 -10.63 -0.93
C GLY A 171 -24.27 -9.71 0.19
N TRP A 172 -24.63 -10.03 1.43
CA TRP A 172 -24.26 -9.28 2.63
C TRP A 172 -22.91 -9.68 3.22
N GLN A 173 -22.25 -10.71 2.68
CA GLN A 173 -20.92 -11.09 3.14
C GLN A 173 -19.91 -10.03 2.68
N PRO A 174 -18.93 -9.68 3.53
CA PRO A 174 -17.84 -8.84 3.09
C PRO A 174 -17.08 -9.52 1.93
N LEU A 175 -16.58 -8.70 1.01
CA LEU A 175 -15.60 -9.15 0.04
C LEU A 175 -14.29 -9.41 0.78
N GLU A 176 -13.62 -10.49 0.43
CA GLU A 176 -12.35 -10.92 1.03
C GLU A 176 -11.17 -10.57 0.11
N GLU A 177 -9.95 -10.92 0.49
CA GLU A 177 -8.75 -10.56 -0.29
C GLU A 177 -8.77 -11.09 -1.74
N TRP A 178 -9.25 -12.32 -1.95
CA TRP A 178 -9.36 -12.92 -3.28
C TRP A 178 -10.44 -12.26 -4.16
N ASP A 179 -11.27 -11.37 -3.60
CA ASP A 179 -12.30 -10.60 -4.30
C ASP A 179 -11.78 -9.25 -4.80
N ALA A 180 -10.49 -8.95 -4.62
CA ALA A 180 -9.88 -7.67 -5.00
C ALA A 180 -10.13 -7.27 -6.46
N ALA A 181 -10.17 -8.26 -7.37
CA ALA A 181 -10.42 -8.04 -8.79
C ALA A 181 -11.85 -7.66 -9.14
N VAL A 182 -12.80 -7.87 -8.23
CA VAL A 182 -14.21 -7.46 -8.40
C VAL A 182 -14.61 -6.32 -7.45
N PHE A 183 -13.64 -5.72 -6.75
CA PHE A 183 -13.86 -4.57 -5.87
C PHE A 183 -13.59 -3.25 -6.59
N PHE A 184 -14.65 -2.60 -7.08
CA PHE A 184 -14.59 -1.37 -7.87
C PHE A 184 -15.24 -0.16 -7.19
N GLY A 185 -14.98 1.04 -7.71
CA GLY A 185 -15.67 2.27 -7.33
C GLY A 185 -15.14 2.94 -6.06
N ARG A 186 -14.08 2.37 -5.47
CA ARG A 186 -13.43 2.87 -4.25
C ARG A 186 -11.94 3.13 -4.46
N ASP A 187 -11.46 3.14 -5.70
CA ASP A 187 -10.05 3.29 -6.08
C ASP A 187 -9.39 4.50 -5.41
N GLY A 188 -10.00 5.69 -5.54
CA GLY A 188 -9.45 6.90 -4.93
C GLY A 188 -9.39 6.85 -3.40
N GLN A 189 -10.21 6.04 -2.73
CA GLN A 189 -10.13 5.85 -1.27
C GLN A 189 -9.06 4.83 -0.90
N ILE A 190 -8.92 3.76 -1.69
CA ILE A 190 -7.85 2.77 -1.54
C ILE A 190 -6.50 3.48 -1.62
N VAL A 191 -6.31 4.33 -2.64
CA VAL A 191 -5.10 5.14 -2.83
C VAL A 191 -4.79 5.96 -1.59
N ARG A 192 -5.76 6.76 -1.12
CA ARG A 192 -5.57 7.58 0.09
C ARG A 192 -5.24 6.75 1.33
N GLY A 193 -5.86 5.59 1.49
CA GLY A 193 -5.55 4.69 2.61
C GLY A 193 -4.15 4.09 2.52
N LEU A 194 -3.69 3.72 1.33
CA LEU A 194 -2.32 3.22 1.13
C LEU A 194 -1.28 4.33 1.36
N ASP A 195 -1.54 5.53 0.85
CA ASP A 195 -0.70 6.71 1.05
C ASP A 195 -0.57 7.05 2.55
N GLU A 196 -1.68 7.01 3.29
CA GLU A 196 -1.67 7.21 4.75
C GLU A 196 -0.82 6.15 5.46
N LEU A 197 -1.03 4.86 5.14
CA LEU A 197 -0.26 3.76 5.73
C LEU A 197 1.24 3.85 5.42
N ARG A 198 1.62 4.33 4.22
CA ARG A 198 3.02 4.62 3.85
C ARG A 198 3.57 5.81 4.65
N GLY A 199 2.76 6.84 4.88
CA GLY A 199 3.11 7.99 5.72
C GLY A 199 3.33 7.60 7.17
N MET A 200 2.43 6.81 7.76
CA MET A 200 2.56 6.25 9.11
C MET A 200 3.85 5.43 9.24
N ARG A 201 4.16 4.57 8.26
CA ARG A 201 5.41 3.81 8.21
C ARG A 201 6.64 4.73 8.19
N SER A 202 6.60 5.80 7.38
CA SER A 202 7.75 6.68 7.16
C SER A 202 8.02 7.60 8.35
N SER A 203 6.96 8.06 9.03
CA SER A 203 7.10 8.89 10.24
C SER A 203 7.44 8.06 11.48
N GLY A 204 6.90 6.84 11.59
CA GLY A 204 7.02 5.98 12.77
C GLY A 204 6.29 6.51 14.01
N ILE A 205 5.44 7.54 13.86
CA ILE A 205 4.76 8.21 14.98
C ILE A 205 3.37 7.60 15.22
N GLU A 206 2.62 7.39 14.15
CA GLU A 206 1.23 6.90 14.20
C GLU A 206 1.18 5.40 13.97
N SER A 207 0.34 4.71 14.75
CA SER A 207 0.24 3.25 14.73
C SER A 207 -1.20 2.72 14.68
N LEU A 208 -2.18 3.62 14.58
CA LEU A 208 -3.60 3.30 14.45
C LEU A 208 -4.18 3.99 13.21
N PHE A 209 -4.63 3.18 12.26
CA PHE A 209 -5.32 3.60 11.05
C PHE A 209 -6.76 3.10 11.10
N MET A 210 -7.73 4.01 11.26
CA MET A 210 -9.14 3.63 11.44
C MET A 210 -10.01 4.00 10.23
N ILE A 211 -10.72 3.00 9.72
CA ILE A 211 -11.72 3.12 8.65
C ILE A 211 -13.10 3.32 9.29
N LEU A 212 -13.64 4.53 9.12
CA LEU A 212 -14.92 4.95 9.72
C LEU A 212 -16.05 4.95 8.71
N GLY A 213 -17.25 4.55 9.17
CA GLY A 213 -18.47 4.60 8.34
C GLY A 213 -19.64 3.85 8.98
N PRO A 214 -20.88 4.07 8.49
CA PRO A 214 -22.07 3.40 9.01
C PRO A 214 -22.03 1.88 8.75
N SER A 215 -22.92 1.14 9.41
CA SER A 215 -23.11 -0.28 9.11
C SER A 215 -23.52 -0.48 7.64
N GLY A 216 -23.03 -1.53 7.00
CA GLY A 216 -23.32 -1.81 5.58
C GLY A 216 -22.60 -0.91 4.56
N ALA A 217 -21.81 0.08 4.98
CA ALA A 217 -21.06 0.95 4.06
C ALA A 217 -19.94 0.25 3.26
N GLY A 218 -19.65 -1.02 3.57
CA GLY A 218 -18.60 -1.80 2.93
C GLY A 218 -17.21 -1.66 3.57
N LYS A 219 -17.09 -1.21 4.82
CA LYS A 219 -15.80 -1.03 5.52
C LYS A 219 -14.94 -2.31 5.55
N SER A 220 -15.54 -3.44 5.90
CA SER A 220 -14.86 -4.73 5.93
C SER A 220 -14.37 -5.13 4.53
N SER A 221 -15.21 -4.96 3.49
CA SER A 221 -14.80 -5.16 2.10
C SER A 221 -13.68 -4.19 1.68
N PHE A 222 -13.72 -2.93 2.12
CA PHE A 222 -12.70 -1.93 1.81
C PHE A 222 -11.35 -2.29 2.44
N LEU A 223 -11.34 -2.72 3.70
CA LEU A 223 -10.14 -3.24 4.34
C LEU A 223 -9.64 -4.48 3.59
N ARG A 224 -10.49 -5.51 3.49
CA ARG A 224 -10.11 -6.86 3.05
C ARG A 224 -9.88 -7.01 1.55
N ALA A 225 -10.73 -6.46 0.70
CA ALA A 225 -10.59 -6.54 -0.77
C ALA A 225 -9.91 -5.31 -1.38
N GLY A 226 -9.93 -4.17 -0.67
CA GLY A 226 -9.29 -2.93 -1.12
C GLY A 226 -7.83 -2.80 -0.68
N LEU A 227 -7.59 -2.70 0.63
CA LEU A 227 -6.27 -2.37 1.17
C LEU A 227 -5.33 -3.59 1.30
N LEU A 228 -5.77 -4.64 2.01
CA LEU A 228 -4.91 -5.79 2.34
C LEU A 228 -4.24 -6.45 1.12
N PRO A 229 -4.93 -6.67 -0.02
CA PRO A 229 -4.32 -7.32 -1.18
C PRO A 229 -3.19 -6.49 -1.79
N ARG A 230 -3.27 -5.16 -1.68
CA ARG A 230 -2.22 -4.23 -2.15
C ARG A 230 -1.07 -4.16 -1.16
N LEU A 231 -1.35 -4.16 0.15
CA LEU A 231 -0.31 -4.25 1.18
C LEU A 231 0.47 -5.57 1.12
N ARG A 232 -0.20 -6.71 0.86
CA ARG A 232 0.47 -8.01 0.69
C ARG A 232 1.38 -8.07 -0.55
N ARG A 233 1.06 -7.32 -1.62
CA ARG A 233 1.94 -7.18 -2.79
C ARG A 233 3.16 -6.31 -2.53
N ASP A 234 3.02 -5.36 -1.61
CA ASP A 234 4.11 -4.52 -1.12
C ASP A 234 4.85 -5.19 0.06
N ASP A 235 5.21 -6.45 -0.12
CA ASP A 235 5.91 -7.32 0.85
C ASP A 235 7.29 -6.78 1.31
N ARG A 236 7.84 -5.81 0.56
CA ARG A 236 9.07 -5.10 0.92
C ARG A 236 8.87 -4.12 2.05
N HIS A 237 7.73 -3.45 2.08
CA HIS A 237 7.46 -2.40 3.06
C HIS A 237 6.52 -2.88 4.15
N PHE A 238 5.69 -3.90 3.89
CA PHE A 238 4.66 -4.37 4.81
C PHE A 238 4.66 -5.89 4.96
N ALA A 239 4.39 -6.35 6.18
CA ALA A 239 4.12 -7.75 6.49
C ALA A 239 2.75 -7.83 7.17
N VAL A 240 1.77 -8.40 6.48
CA VAL A 240 0.36 -8.35 6.86
C VAL A 240 -0.02 -9.60 7.65
N LEU A 241 -0.55 -9.43 8.86
CA LEU A 241 -1.13 -10.51 9.65
C LEU A 241 -2.53 -10.88 9.10
N GLU A 242 -3.01 -12.07 9.44
CA GLU A 242 -4.38 -12.47 9.06
C GLU A 242 -5.42 -11.60 9.77
N VAL A 243 -6.57 -11.37 9.12
CA VAL A 243 -7.61 -10.47 9.63
C VAL A 243 -8.12 -10.95 11.00
N MET A 244 -7.93 -10.11 12.01
CA MET A 244 -8.50 -10.31 13.33
C MET A 244 -9.93 -9.75 13.38
N ARG A 245 -10.84 -10.50 14.00
CA ARG A 245 -12.17 -10.04 14.42
C ARG A 245 -12.37 -10.41 15.90
N PRO A 246 -12.63 -9.44 16.79
CA PRO A 246 -12.69 -9.68 18.23
C PRO A 246 -13.73 -10.71 18.67
N GLU A 247 -14.95 -10.61 18.15
CA GLU A 247 -16.10 -11.41 18.57
C GLU A 247 -16.21 -11.51 20.11
N ARG A 248 -16.29 -12.72 20.68
CA ARG A 248 -16.32 -12.94 22.14
C ARG A 248 -14.95 -13.26 22.75
N ASN A 249 -13.96 -13.58 21.91
CA ASN A 249 -12.66 -14.12 22.32
C ASN A 249 -11.54 -13.46 21.50
N ALA A 250 -11.31 -12.16 21.76
CA ALA A 250 -10.39 -11.33 20.98
C ALA A 250 -8.95 -11.88 20.92
N LEU A 251 -8.51 -12.65 21.92
CA LEU A 251 -7.16 -13.20 21.96
C LEU A 251 -7.09 -14.61 21.37
N THR A 252 -7.95 -15.52 21.84
CA THR A 252 -7.81 -16.96 21.58
C THR A 252 -8.87 -17.55 20.65
N GLY A 253 -9.89 -16.77 20.29
CA GLY A 253 -10.94 -17.17 19.34
C GLY A 253 -10.38 -17.43 17.95
N GLU A 254 -11.14 -18.12 17.10
CA GLU A 254 -10.71 -18.54 15.75
C GLU A 254 -10.23 -17.39 14.86
N ARG A 255 -10.76 -16.18 15.08
CA ARG A 255 -10.35 -14.93 14.42
C ARG A 255 -9.65 -13.96 15.37
N GLY A 256 -9.19 -14.43 16.52
CA GLY A 256 -8.47 -13.63 17.52
C GLY A 256 -6.99 -13.43 17.18
N PHE A 257 -6.33 -12.59 17.98
CA PHE A 257 -4.92 -12.21 17.79
C PHE A 257 -3.96 -13.41 17.70
N ALA A 258 -4.18 -14.47 18.49
CA ALA A 258 -3.31 -15.64 18.47
C ALA A 258 -3.28 -16.35 17.10
N HIS A 259 -4.44 -16.49 16.44
CA HIS A 259 -4.52 -17.09 15.11
C HIS A 259 -3.92 -16.17 14.05
N SER A 260 -4.12 -14.86 14.20
CA SER A 260 -3.55 -13.84 13.33
C SER A 260 -2.02 -13.88 13.31
N LEU A 261 -1.38 -13.93 14.49
CA LEU A 261 0.06 -14.09 14.65
C LEU A 261 0.55 -15.46 14.16
N HIS A 262 -0.14 -16.54 14.52
CA HIS A 262 0.22 -17.88 14.09
C HIS A 262 0.19 -18.01 12.56
N ALA A 263 -0.85 -17.50 11.90
CA ALA A 263 -0.99 -17.53 10.45
C ALA A 263 0.14 -16.78 9.74
N LEU A 264 0.52 -15.59 10.24
CA LEU A 264 1.69 -14.87 9.71
C LEU A 264 2.95 -15.73 9.80
N ARG A 265 3.23 -16.31 10.98
CA ARG A 265 4.42 -17.15 11.19
C ARG A 265 4.42 -18.40 10.30
N SER A 266 3.29 -19.09 10.20
CA SER A 266 3.14 -20.26 9.32
C SER A 266 3.34 -19.87 7.84
N SER A 267 2.81 -18.73 7.41
CA SER A 267 3.04 -18.21 6.04
C SER A 267 4.52 -17.91 5.77
N LEU A 268 5.28 -17.64 6.84
CA LEU A 268 6.71 -17.37 6.83
C LEU A 268 7.57 -18.66 6.90
N GLY A 269 6.95 -19.84 7.02
CA GLY A 269 7.65 -21.12 7.16
C GLY A 269 8.14 -21.39 8.58
N MET A 270 7.51 -20.77 9.58
CA MET A 270 7.86 -20.89 10.99
C MET A 270 6.81 -21.72 11.73
N ASP A 271 7.14 -22.97 12.07
CA ASP A 271 6.19 -23.91 12.68
C ASP A 271 6.11 -23.82 14.21
N ARG A 272 7.01 -23.03 14.83
CA ARG A 272 7.06 -22.79 16.29
C ARG A 272 7.02 -21.30 16.59
N PRO A 273 6.44 -20.89 17.74
CA PRO A 273 5.59 -21.70 18.62
C PRO A 273 4.31 -22.21 17.92
N VAL A 274 3.76 -23.32 18.41
CA VAL A 274 2.45 -23.79 17.94
C VAL A 274 1.35 -22.87 18.44
N LEU A 275 0.18 -22.90 17.81
CA LEU A 275 -0.96 -22.05 18.16
C LEU A 275 -1.35 -22.10 19.64
N ALA A 276 -1.25 -23.26 20.30
CA ALA A 276 -1.56 -23.39 21.73
C ALA A 276 -0.61 -22.54 22.60
N GLU A 277 0.69 -22.59 22.33
CA GLU A 277 1.72 -21.79 23.02
C GLU A 277 1.48 -20.29 22.81
N ILE A 278 1.03 -19.89 21.61
CA ILE A 278 0.66 -18.49 21.32
C ILE A 278 -0.59 -18.09 22.11
N LYS A 279 -1.61 -18.94 22.17
CA LYS A 279 -2.84 -18.68 22.95
C LYS A 279 -2.52 -18.49 24.43
N ASP A 280 -1.66 -19.33 24.99
CA ASP A 280 -1.23 -19.24 26.39
C ASP A 280 -0.46 -17.94 26.65
N ALA A 281 0.44 -17.54 25.74
CA ALA A 281 1.15 -16.28 25.84
C ALA A 281 0.23 -15.05 25.72
N CYS A 282 -0.82 -15.11 24.90
CA CYS A 282 -1.78 -14.01 24.75
C CYS A 282 -2.53 -13.67 26.04
N VAL A 283 -2.75 -14.66 26.92
CA VAL A 283 -3.48 -14.48 28.20
C VAL A 283 -2.53 -14.30 29.39
N ALA A 284 -1.22 -14.46 29.18
CA ALA A 284 -0.21 -14.25 30.19
C ALA A 284 -0.03 -12.75 30.52
N VAL A 285 0.52 -12.46 31.70
CA VAL A 285 0.84 -11.08 32.11
C VAL A 285 2.01 -10.53 31.30
N ASP A 286 2.97 -11.40 31.00
CA ASP A 286 4.17 -11.11 30.23
C ASP A 286 3.91 -11.22 28.73
N SER A 287 4.11 -10.11 28.02
CA SER A 287 3.94 -10.02 26.57
C SER A 287 5.27 -10.14 25.80
N GLU A 288 6.40 -10.34 26.48
CA GLU A 288 7.72 -10.42 25.83
C GLU A 288 7.81 -11.55 24.79
N PRO A 289 7.26 -12.77 25.03
CA PRO A 289 7.26 -13.81 24.01
C PRO A 289 6.53 -13.39 22.73
N LEU A 290 5.40 -12.68 22.86
CA LEU A 290 4.62 -12.20 21.70
C LEU A 290 5.42 -11.18 20.89
N LEU A 291 6.12 -10.26 21.57
CA LEU A 291 6.97 -9.25 20.94
C LEU A 291 8.15 -9.89 20.21
N GLN A 292 8.81 -10.86 20.85
CA GLN A 292 9.87 -11.64 20.22
C GLN A 292 9.35 -12.35 18.97
N TRP A 293 8.21 -13.01 19.03
CA TRP A 293 7.66 -13.73 17.89
C TRP A 293 7.20 -12.81 16.74
N LEU A 294 6.73 -11.60 17.05
CA LEU A 294 6.45 -10.57 16.05
C LEU A 294 7.75 -10.09 15.37
N GLU A 295 8.82 -9.86 16.11
CA GLU A 295 10.11 -9.42 15.55
C GLU A 295 10.79 -10.52 14.72
N GLU A 296 10.71 -11.79 15.16
CA GLU A 296 11.19 -12.93 14.38
C GLU A 296 10.43 -13.05 13.06
N ALA A 297 9.10 -12.93 13.08
CA ALA A 297 8.27 -12.94 11.87
C ALA A 297 8.64 -11.78 10.93
N ARG A 298 8.80 -10.58 11.47
CA ARG A 298 9.23 -9.40 10.71
C ARG A 298 10.62 -9.57 10.08
N SER A 299 11.53 -10.21 10.79
CA SER A 299 12.88 -10.53 10.30
C SER A 299 12.89 -11.61 9.21
N ALA A 300 12.04 -12.63 9.36
CA ALA A 300 11.84 -13.66 8.34
C ALA A 300 11.23 -13.06 7.06
N ALA A 301 10.27 -12.15 7.20
CA ALA A 301 9.68 -11.42 6.07
C ALA A 301 10.75 -10.60 5.31
N ALA A 302 11.61 -9.88 6.03
CA ALA A 302 12.71 -9.11 5.42
C ALA A 302 13.71 -10.00 4.65
N SER A 303 14.02 -11.19 5.19
CA SER A 303 15.02 -12.11 4.62
C SER A 303 14.56 -12.81 3.34
N ARG A 304 13.26 -12.78 3.01
CA ARG A 304 12.72 -13.38 1.77
C ARG A 304 13.05 -12.58 0.52
N LEU A 305 13.38 -11.31 0.68
CA LEU A 305 13.61 -10.40 -0.43
C LEU A 305 15.11 -10.39 -0.79
N PRO A 306 15.45 -10.36 -2.09
CA PRO A 306 16.84 -10.17 -2.50
C PRO A 306 17.42 -8.92 -1.84
N ALA A 307 18.60 -9.04 -1.25
CA ALA A 307 19.29 -7.95 -0.59
C ALA A 307 19.81 -6.95 -1.62
N ASP A 308 18.95 -6.05 -2.10
CA ASP A 308 19.37 -5.03 -3.07
C ASP A 308 20.22 -3.93 -2.44
N VAL A 309 20.14 -3.70 -1.11
CA VAL A 309 21.02 -2.78 -0.35
C VAL A 309 21.04 -3.15 1.15
N PRO A 310 22.21 -3.15 1.85
CA PRO A 310 22.32 -3.45 3.29
C PRO A 310 21.52 -2.55 4.24
N THR A 311 20.96 -1.44 3.76
CA THR A 311 20.31 -0.39 4.56
C THR A 311 18.79 -0.36 4.44
N THR A 312 18.16 -1.31 3.74
CA THR A 312 16.71 -1.29 3.57
C THR A 312 16.00 -1.56 4.92
N PRO A 313 15.11 -0.68 5.40
CA PRO A 313 14.38 -0.92 6.63
C PRO A 313 13.49 -2.17 6.49
N LYS A 314 13.48 -3.01 7.53
CA LYS A 314 12.58 -4.17 7.64
C LYS A 314 11.11 -3.75 7.44
N PRO A 315 10.22 -4.64 6.96
CA PRO A 315 8.83 -4.31 6.73
C PRO A 315 8.10 -3.96 8.04
N THR A 316 7.07 -3.11 7.94
CA THR A 316 6.18 -2.77 9.05
C THR A 316 5.07 -3.82 9.13
N LEU A 317 4.80 -4.32 10.33
CA LEU A 317 3.70 -5.25 10.56
C LEU A 317 2.36 -4.52 10.43
N ILE A 318 1.39 -5.14 9.75
CA ILE A 318 0.02 -4.65 9.66
C ILE A 318 -0.87 -5.66 10.38
N LEU A 319 -1.55 -5.23 11.46
CA LEU A 319 -2.59 -6.00 12.13
C LEU A 319 -3.97 -5.51 11.65
N PRO A 320 -4.67 -6.23 10.76
CA PRO A 320 -6.02 -5.88 10.35
C PRO A 320 -7.00 -6.20 11.49
N LEU A 321 -7.72 -5.22 12.00
CA LEU A 321 -8.70 -5.36 13.08
C LEU A 321 -10.10 -5.02 12.56
N ASP A 322 -10.82 -6.02 12.07
CA ASP A 322 -12.15 -5.81 11.52
C ASP A 322 -13.21 -5.80 12.64
N GLN A 323 -14.16 -4.87 12.54
CA GLN A 323 -15.24 -4.66 13.51
C GLN A 323 -14.71 -4.39 14.93
N ALA A 324 -13.82 -3.41 15.07
CA ALA A 324 -13.24 -3.03 16.34
C ALA A 324 -14.29 -2.59 17.38
N GLU A 325 -15.50 -2.17 16.96
CA GLU A 325 -16.60 -1.89 17.88
C GLU A 325 -16.99 -3.10 18.75
N GLU A 326 -16.67 -4.33 18.32
CA GLU A 326 -16.98 -5.54 19.09
C GLU A 326 -16.21 -5.60 20.41
N LEU A 327 -15.03 -4.97 20.49
CA LEU A 327 -14.23 -4.88 21.73
C LEU A 327 -14.95 -4.10 22.84
N PHE A 328 -15.93 -3.27 22.48
CA PHE A 328 -16.67 -2.40 23.39
C PHE A 328 -18.13 -2.84 23.55
N SER A 329 -18.49 -4.00 22.98
CA SER A 329 -19.83 -4.55 23.10
C SER A 329 -20.06 -5.18 24.49
N VAL A 330 -21.32 -5.30 24.90
CA VAL A 330 -21.69 -5.95 26.17
C VAL A 330 -21.25 -7.43 26.20
N ASP A 331 -21.20 -8.07 25.03
CA ASP A 331 -20.85 -9.48 24.87
C ASP A 331 -19.36 -9.70 24.53
N ALA A 332 -18.51 -8.67 24.57
CA ALA A 332 -17.10 -8.71 24.15
C ALA A 332 -16.24 -9.70 24.97
N GLY A 333 -16.72 -10.08 26.16
CA GLY A 333 -16.04 -10.99 27.07
C GLY A 333 -14.80 -10.39 27.73
N PRO A 334 -14.17 -11.12 28.66
CA PRO A 334 -13.01 -10.63 29.42
C PRO A 334 -11.76 -10.42 28.56
N GLN A 335 -11.66 -11.10 27.41
CA GLN A 335 -10.50 -11.00 26.52
C GLN A 335 -10.44 -9.66 25.78
N ALA A 336 -11.56 -8.92 25.65
CA ALA A 336 -11.54 -7.63 24.98
C ALA A 336 -10.66 -6.61 25.71
N THR A 337 -10.84 -6.46 27.04
CA THR A 337 -9.99 -5.59 27.87
C THR A 337 -8.54 -6.08 27.91
N GLN A 338 -8.31 -7.39 27.95
CA GLN A 338 -6.95 -7.95 27.89
C GLN A 338 -6.27 -7.62 26.57
N PHE A 339 -6.99 -7.75 25.45
CA PHE A 339 -6.48 -7.39 24.13
C PHE A 339 -6.20 -5.89 24.02
N LEU A 340 -7.09 -5.01 24.50
CA LEU A 340 -6.84 -3.57 24.50
C LEU A 340 -5.57 -3.19 25.28
N ARG A 341 -5.34 -3.82 26.44
CA ARG A 341 -4.10 -3.62 27.23
C ARG A 341 -2.86 -4.13 26.49
N LEU A 342 -2.94 -5.31 25.89
CA LEU A 342 -1.86 -5.86 25.06
C LEU A 342 -1.56 -4.90 23.91
N LEU A 343 -2.58 -4.45 23.19
CA LEU A 343 -2.46 -3.55 22.06
C LEU A 343 -1.82 -2.22 22.47
N GLY A 344 -2.29 -1.59 23.55
CA GLY A 344 -1.69 -0.36 24.09
C GLY A 344 -0.20 -0.52 24.37
N ARG A 345 0.19 -1.62 25.04
CA ARG A 345 1.61 -1.92 25.31
C ARG A 345 2.43 -2.12 24.03
N LEU A 346 1.91 -2.87 23.06
CA LEU A 346 2.59 -3.12 21.79
C LEU A 346 2.84 -1.81 21.03
N LEU A 347 1.82 -0.96 20.93
CA LEU A 347 1.88 0.29 20.17
C LEU A 347 2.76 1.34 20.87
N LEU A 348 2.72 1.43 22.20
CA LEU A 348 3.63 2.30 22.97
C LEU A 348 5.09 1.89 22.79
N ARG A 349 5.41 0.60 22.95
CA ARG A 349 6.78 0.12 22.73
C ARG A 349 7.24 0.28 21.28
N THR A 350 6.31 0.22 20.33
CA THR A 350 6.62 0.46 18.91
C THR A 350 7.08 1.90 18.71
N ARG A 351 6.34 2.86 19.29
CA ARG A 351 6.67 4.29 19.27
C ARG A 351 8.02 4.59 19.92
N ASP A 352 8.35 3.90 21.01
CA ASP A 352 9.62 4.03 21.72
C ASP A 352 10.80 3.29 21.05
N GLY A 353 10.56 2.59 19.94
CA GLY A 353 11.57 1.78 19.24
C GLY A 353 11.96 0.49 19.99
N ALA A 354 11.22 0.12 21.03
CA ALA A 354 11.43 -1.07 21.88
C ALA A 354 10.60 -2.30 21.45
N ALA A 355 9.87 -2.21 20.34
CA ALA A 355 9.08 -3.26 19.72
C ALA A 355 9.13 -3.16 18.18
N PRO A 356 8.82 -4.25 17.45
CA PRO A 356 8.70 -4.21 15.99
C PRO A 356 7.70 -3.15 15.52
N ALA A 357 8.02 -2.45 14.43
CA ALA A 357 7.10 -1.52 13.77
C ALA A 357 5.75 -2.20 13.47
N LEU A 358 4.66 -1.68 14.02
CA LEU A 358 3.31 -2.21 13.94
C LEU A 358 2.31 -1.09 13.68
N ILE A 359 1.46 -1.28 12.68
CA ILE A 359 0.29 -0.45 12.42
C ILE A 359 -0.96 -1.34 12.53
N VAL A 360 -1.96 -0.89 13.28
CA VAL A 360 -3.30 -1.50 13.31
C VAL A 360 -4.16 -0.83 12.26
N ALA A 361 -4.63 -1.59 11.28
CA ALA A 361 -5.58 -1.12 10.27
C ALA A 361 -6.98 -1.64 10.65
N GLY A 362 -7.76 -0.81 11.34
CA GLY A 362 -9.04 -1.20 11.92
C GLY A 362 -10.26 -0.71 11.15
N THR A 363 -11.35 -1.46 11.16
CA THR A 363 -12.68 -0.93 10.82
C THR A 363 -13.48 -0.68 12.08
N ILE A 364 -14.20 0.42 12.14
CA ILE A 364 -15.11 0.70 13.25
C ILE A 364 -16.34 1.47 12.80
N ARG A 365 -17.48 1.20 13.41
CA ARG A 365 -18.67 2.03 13.21
C ARG A 365 -18.47 3.44 13.74
N ALA A 366 -18.90 4.44 12.96
CA ALA A 366 -18.76 5.85 13.32
C ALA A 366 -19.42 6.19 14.68
N ASP A 367 -20.57 5.58 15.00
CA ASP A 367 -21.29 5.77 16.27
C ASP A 367 -20.67 5.04 17.46
N ARG A 368 -19.63 4.23 17.23
CA ARG A 368 -18.89 3.48 18.27
C ARG A 368 -17.46 3.93 18.41
N TYR A 369 -17.02 4.87 17.58
CA TYR A 369 -15.64 5.29 17.53
C TYR A 369 -15.18 6.06 18.78
N GLU A 370 -16.08 6.83 19.41
CA GLU A 370 -15.81 7.54 20.67
C GLU A 370 -15.34 6.58 21.78
N MET A 371 -15.86 5.34 21.82
CA MET A 371 -15.45 4.33 22.80
C MET A 371 -13.99 3.91 22.62
N MET A 372 -13.51 3.88 21.37
CA MET A 372 -12.12 3.57 21.08
C MET A 372 -11.19 4.74 21.41
N GLN A 373 -11.62 5.98 21.13
CA GLN A 373 -10.83 7.18 21.46
C GLN A 373 -10.69 7.41 22.96
N THR A 374 -11.72 7.06 23.73
CA THR A 374 -11.76 7.24 25.18
C THR A 374 -11.28 6.02 25.95
N ALA A 375 -10.85 4.95 25.25
CA ALA A 375 -10.31 3.76 25.88
C ALA A 375 -9.01 4.11 26.62
N PRO A 376 -8.94 3.96 27.96
CA PRO A 376 -7.79 4.36 28.74
C PRO A 376 -6.52 3.59 28.33
N GLU A 377 -6.67 2.37 27.81
CA GLU A 377 -5.57 1.56 27.28
C GLU A 377 -4.90 2.16 26.03
N LEU A 378 -5.57 3.07 25.32
CA LEU A 378 -5.12 3.65 24.05
C LEU A 378 -4.87 5.16 24.12
N ALA A 379 -5.07 5.79 25.28
CA ALA A 379 -5.10 7.26 25.44
C ALA A 379 -3.81 7.98 25.00
N ASP A 380 -2.66 7.31 25.10
CA ASP A 380 -1.33 7.88 24.78
C ASP A 380 -0.92 7.69 23.30
N LEU A 381 -1.82 7.14 22.47
CA LEU A 381 -1.57 6.84 21.06
C LEU A 381 -2.12 7.94 20.15
N GLY A 382 -1.27 8.53 19.30
CA GLY A 382 -1.73 9.39 18.19
C GLY A 382 -2.55 8.56 17.20
N SER A 383 -3.68 9.09 16.74
CA SER A 383 -4.55 8.43 15.75
C SER A 383 -4.46 9.11 14.39
N GLY A 384 -4.24 8.32 13.33
CA GLY A 384 -4.39 8.73 11.93
C GLY A 384 -5.77 8.31 11.40
N PHE A 385 -6.37 9.10 10.50
CA PHE A 385 -7.80 8.97 10.16
C PHE A 385 -8.05 8.87 8.66
N LEU A 386 -8.86 7.88 8.25
CA LEU A 386 -9.46 7.85 6.91
C LEU A 386 -10.99 7.66 7.00
N MET A 387 -11.73 8.67 6.56
CA MET A 387 -13.19 8.55 6.38
C MET A 387 -13.50 7.80 5.07
N SER A 388 -14.34 6.75 5.18
CA SER A 388 -14.81 5.93 4.04
C SER A 388 -16.18 6.34 3.49
#